data_AF-A0A0L9UX52-F1
#
_entry.id   AF-A0A0L9UX52-F1
#
_cell.length_a   1.000
_cell.length_b   1.000
_cell.length_c   1.000
_cell.angle_alpha   90.00
_cell.angle_beta   90.00
_cell.angle_gamma   90.00
#
_symmetry.space_group_name_H-M   'P 1'
#
loop_
_entity.id
_entity.type
_entity.pdbx_description
1 polymer ?
#
loop_
_entity_poly.entity_id
_entity_poly.type
_entity_poly.pdbx_seq_one_letter_code
_entity_poly.pdbx_strand_id
1 'polypeptide(L)'
;MAQPQPDSHATNGSCQPSPKIPKLHQNDDVSSTPPFLRVKKLSDKAVLPSRASPLSAGYDLSSAVETKVPARGKALVATDISIAIPEGTYARVGKFLSD
;
A
#
# COMPACT_ATOMS: atom_id res chain seq x y z
N MET A 1 19.64 -46.52 21.88
CA MET A 1 19.18 -46.02 20.57
C MET A 1 18.10 -44.99 20.86
N ALA A 2 18.40 -43.72 20.60
CA ALA A 2 17.61 -42.57 21.05
C ALA A 2 16.84 -41.94 19.88
N GLN A 3 15.57 -41.62 20.18
CA GLN A 3 14.63 -40.68 19.52
C GLN A 3 14.09 -41.00 18.11
N PRO A 4 12.94 -40.40 17.69
CA PRO A 4 11.97 -39.56 18.43
C PRO A 4 10.47 -39.89 18.20
N GLN A 5 9.62 -39.25 19.02
CA GLN A 5 8.15 -39.23 19.00
C GLN A 5 7.55 -38.44 17.81
N PRO A 6 6.27 -38.67 17.47
CA PRO A 6 5.59 -37.98 16.38
C PRO A 6 5.06 -36.61 16.79
N ASP A 7 5.45 -35.55 16.07
CA ASP A 7 4.91 -34.21 16.24
C ASP A 7 3.48 -34.10 15.68
N SER A 8 2.56 -33.87 16.60
CA SER A 8 1.25 -33.27 16.37
C SER A 8 1.40 -31.82 15.92
N HIS A 9 0.66 -31.41 14.88
CA HIS A 9 -0.29 -30.28 14.94
C HIS A 9 -0.89 -30.03 13.55
N ALA A 10 -2.09 -30.57 13.34
CA ALA A 10 -2.98 -30.22 12.25
C ALA A 10 -3.61 -28.84 12.49
N THR A 11 -3.58 -28.02 11.44
CA THR A 11 -4.59 -27.05 11.00
C THR A 11 -5.29 -26.17 12.04
N ASN A 12 -4.81 -24.92 12.18
CA ASN A 12 -5.63 -23.74 12.47
C ASN A 12 -5.37 -22.77 11.29
N GLY A 13 -6.32 -22.35 10.46
CA GLY A 13 -7.60 -21.77 10.81
C GLY A 13 -7.44 -20.24 10.87
N SER A 14 -7.92 -19.52 9.86
CA SER A 14 -8.38 -18.10 9.87
C SER A 14 -8.27 -17.50 8.47
N CYS A 15 -9.38 -17.44 7.73
CA CYS A 15 -10.25 -16.27 7.58
C CYS A 15 -9.66 -15.18 6.68
N GLN A 16 -10.02 -15.26 5.40
CA GLN A 16 -10.13 -14.09 4.52
C GLN A 16 -11.17 -13.13 5.12
N PRO A 17 -10.82 -11.90 5.53
CA PRO A 17 -11.84 -10.88 5.72
C PRO A 17 -12.10 -10.24 4.36
N SER A 18 -13.22 -10.63 3.74
CA SER A 18 -13.80 -9.86 2.63
C SER A 18 -13.89 -8.38 3.04
N PRO A 19 -13.34 -7.43 2.27
CA PRO A 19 -13.52 -6.02 2.58
C PRO A 19 -14.99 -5.67 2.38
N LYS A 20 -15.71 -5.48 3.50
CA LYS A 20 -17.01 -4.82 3.51
C LYS A 20 -16.80 -3.41 2.97
N ILE A 21 -17.21 -3.19 1.72
CA ILE A 21 -17.29 -1.86 1.11
C ILE A 21 -18.29 -1.06 1.97
N PRO A 22 -17.86 0.00 2.67
CA PRO A 22 -18.81 0.86 3.36
C PRO A 22 -19.64 1.60 2.31
N LYS A 23 -20.96 1.36 2.31
CA LYS A 23 -21.92 2.20 1.59
C LYS A 23 -21.91 3.58 2.26
N LEU A 24 -21.27 4.55 1.61
CA LEU A 24 -21.27 5.94 2.04
C LEU A 24 -22.60 6.57 1.62
N HIS A 25 -23.53 6.74 2.56
CA HIS A 25 -24.59 7.75 2.41
C HIS A 25 -23.92 9.12 2.45
N GLN A 26 -24.16 9.90 1.41
CA GLN A 26 -23.60 11.24 1.23
C GLN A 26 -24.45 12.22 2.04
N ASN A 27 -23.99 12.57 3.24
CA ASN A 27 -24.46 13.72 3.98
C ASN A 27 -23.24 14.60 4.25
N ASP A 28 -23.24 15.79 3.69
CA ASP A 28 -22.18 16.79 3.79
C ASP A 28 -22.05 17.33 5.23
N ASP A 29 -21.19 16.70 6.04
CA ASP A 29 -20.59 17.29 7.24
C ASP A 29 -19.06 17.17 7.15
N VAL A 30 -18.43 18.23 6.63
CA VAL A 30 -16.97 18.39 6.52
C VAL A 30 -16.43 18.82 7.88
N SER A 31 -16.42 17.94 8.88
CA SER A 31 -15.71 18.25 10.13
C SER A 31 -15.16 17.06 10.93
N SER A 32 -15.53 15.80 10.63
CA SER A 32 -15.19 14.68 11.53
C SER A 32 -14.72 13.37 10.86
N THR A 33 -14.57 13.34 9.53
CA THR A 33 -14.00 12.15 8.85
C THR A 33 -12.46 12.23 8.83
N PRO A 34 -11.73 11.22 9.32
CA PRO A 34 -10.28 11.22 9.25
C PRO A 34 -9.85 11.26 7.77
N PRO A 35 -8.79 12.02 7.43
CA PRO A 35 -8.33 12.14 6.06
C PRO A 35 -7.91 10.76 5.53
N PHE A 36 -8.59 10.28 4.49
CA PHE A 36 -8.33 9.00 3.87
C PHE A 36 -7.61 9.18 2.53
N LEU A 37 -6.56 8.40 2.28
CA LEU A 37 -5.92 8.31 0.96
C LEU A 37 -6.62 7.23 0.13
N ARG A 38 -7.31 7.59 -0.96
CA ARG A 38 -7.90 6.59 -1.87
C ARG A 38 -6.92 6.23 -2.97
N VAL A 39 -6.77 4.94 -3.24
CA VAL A 39 -5.89 4.42 -4.29
C VAL A 39 -6.68 3.49 -5.20
N LYS A 40 -6.56 3.71 -6.51
CA LYS A 40 -7.12 2.84 -7.56
C LYS A 40 -5.98 2.22 -8.35
N LYS A 41 -5.96 0.89 -8.45
CA LYS A 41 -5.08 0.18 -9.38
C LYS A 41 -5.59 0.36 -10.81
N LEU A 42 -4.68 0.66 -11.72
CA LEU A 42 -4.96 0.81 -13.15
C LEU A 42 -4.60 -0.45 -13.95
N SER A 43 -3.74 -1.31 -13.40
CA SER A 43 -3.32 -2.58 -13.98
C SER A 43 -3.10 -3.64 -12.91
N ASP A 44 -2.91 -4.89 -13.33
CA ASP A 44 -2.59 -6.01 -12.44
C ASP A 44 -1.17 -5.95 -11.88
N LYS A 45 -0.28 -5.17 -12.49
CA LYS A 45 1.10 -4.96 -12.04
C LYS A 45 1.21 -3.89 -10.95
N ALA A 46 0.15 -3.09 -10.76
CA ALA A 46 0.11 -2.07 -9.73
C ALA A 46 0.17 -2.66 -8.32
N VAL A 47 1.05 -2.11 -7.49
CA VAL A 47 1.19 -2.46 -6.07
C VAL A 47 0.54 -1.35 -5.23
N LEU A 48 -0.21 -1.73 -4.18
CA LEU A 48 -0.78 -0.73 -3.27
C LEU A 48 0.34 -0.12 -2.41
N PRO A 49 0.40 1.21 -2.26
CA PRO A 49 1.40 1.85 -1.42
C PRO A 49 1.29 1.38 0.04
N SER A 50 2.43 1.11 0.67
CA SER A 50 2.52 0.64 2.06
C SER A 50 3.42 1.56 2.88
N ARG A 51 3.24 1.59 4.21
CA ARG A 51 4.17 2.29 5.11
C ARG A 51 5.21 1.30 5.65
N ALA A 52 6.46 1.72 5.73
CA ALA A 52 7.53 0.92 6.30
C ALA A 52 7.37 0.71 7.83
N SER A 53 6.86 1.71 8.54
CA SER A 53 6.54 1.64 9.98
C SER A 53 5.28 2.45 10.34
N PRO A 54 4.70 2.29 11.54
CA PRO A 54 3.48 2.99 11.94
C PRO A 54 3.59 4.52 11.92
N LEU A 55 4.79 5.05 12.15
CA LEU A 55 5.08 6.49 12.23
C LEU A 55 5.82 7.02 10.99
N SER A 56 5.99 6.21 9.94
CA SER A 56 6.60 6.67 8.69
C SER A 56 5.78 7.82 8.09
N ALA A 57 6.48 8.87 7.66
CA ALA A 57 5.87 10.04 7.04
C ALA A 57 5.31 9.77 5.63
N GLY A 58 5.78 8.72 4.95
CA GLY A 58 5.45 8.43 3.57
C GLY A 58 4.98 6.99 3.34
N TYR A 59 4.46 6.77 2.13
CA TYR A 59 4.14 5.46 1.59
C TYR A 59 5.18 5.09 0.53
N ASP A 60 5.64 3.85 0.56
CA ASP A 60 6.54 3.30 -0.42
C ASP A 60 5.80 3.07 -1.74
N LEU A 61 6.43 3.48 -2.84
CA LEU A 61 5.93 3.30 -4.20
C LEU A 61 6.75 2.22 -4.91
N SER A 62 6.06 1.35 -5.65
CA SER A 62 6.70 0.31 -6.46
C SER A 62 6.52 0.60 -7.94
N SER A 63 7.51 0.20 -8.75
CA SER A 63 7.39 0.23 -10.20
C SER A 63 6.40 -0.84 -10.68
N ALA A 64 5.53 -0.48 -11.61
CA ALA A 64 4.69 -1.44 -12.32
C ALA A 64 5.39 -2.07 -13.53
N VAL A 65 6.55 -1.53 -13.92
CA VAL A 65 7.31 -1.93 -15.11
C VAL A 65 8.77 -2.21 -14.78
N GLU A 66 9.39 -3.15 -15.52
CA GLU A 66 10.84 -3.27 -15.50
C GLU A 66 11.44 -2.09 -16.26
N THR A 67 12.36 -1.36 -15.61
CA THR A 67 13.01 -0.20 -16.21
C THR A 67 14.38 0.02 -15.61
N LYS A 68 15.26 0.69 -16.35
CA LYS A 68 16.61 1.05 -15.93
C LYS A 68 16.79 2.56 -16.04
N VAL A 69 17.23 3.18 -14.95
CA VAL A 69 17.63 4.59 -14.98
C VAL A 69 19.08 4.66 -15.49
N PRO A 70 19.35 5.34 -16.63
CA PRO A 70 20.71 5.43 -17.14
C PRO A 70 21.60 6.26 -16.20
N ALA A 71 22.90 5.93 -16.17
CA ALA A 71 23.86 6.66 -15.36
C ALA A 71 23.87 8.16 -15.72
N ARG A 72 23.77 9.02 -14.69
CA ARG A 72 23.67 10.49 -14.85
C ARG A 72 22.48 10.96 -15.71
N GLY A 73 21.47 10.11 -15.92
CA GLY A 73 20.26 10.44 -16.65
C GLY A 73 19.01 10.49 -15.76
N LYS A 74 17.84 10.42 -16.39
CA LYS A 74 16.52 10.43 -15.74
C LYS A 74 15.59 9.45 -16.45
N ALA A 75 14.62 8.91 -15.72
CA ALA A 75 13.55 8.10 -16.27
C ALA A 75 12.22 8.44 -15.59
N LEU A 76 11.13 8.35 -16.34
CA LEU A 76 9.78 8.34 -15.78
C LEU A 76 9.37 6.89 -15.57
N VAL A 77 9.04 6.54 -14.33
CA VAL A 77 8.73 5.16 -13.94
C VAL A 77 7.24 5.06 -13.62
N ALA A 78 6.52 4.20 -14.34
CA ALA A 78 5.09 4.02 -14.16
C ALA A 78 4.79 3.20 -12.89
N THR A 79 3.82 3.64 -12.10
CA THR A 79 3.34 2.97 -10.87
C THR A 79 1.98 2.30 -11.07
N ASP A 80 1.28 2.60 -12.17
CA ASP A 80 -0.06 2.13 -12.50
C ASP A 80 -1.11 2.31 -11.37
N ILE A 81 -0.97 3.39 -10.60
CA ILE A 81 -1.97 3.81 -9.60
C ILE A 81 -2.48 5.21 -9.88
N SER A 82 -3.77 5.41 -9.59
CA SER A 82 -4.34 6.75 -9.41
C SER A 82 -4.67 6.96 -7.95
N ILE A 83 -4.40 8.16 -7.44
CA ILE A 83 -4.64 8.52 -6.04
C ILE A 83 -5.57 9.72 -5.98
N ALA A 84 -6.48 9.71 -5.01
CA ALA A 84 -7.29 10.87 -4.66
C ALA A 84 -6.80 11.41 -3.32
N ILE A 85 -6.40 12.67 -3.31
CA ILE A 85 -5.77 13.33 -2.16
C ILE A 85 -6.84 14.11 -1.39
N PRO A 86 -6.86 14.02 -0.05
CA PRO A 86 -7.73 14.85 0.78
C PRO A 86 -7.52 16.34 0.52
N GLU A 87 -8.60 17.11 0.65
CA GLU A 87 -8.55 18.57 0.53
C GLU A 87 -7.54 19.19 1.51
N GLY A 88 -6.93 20.31 1.09
CA GLY A 88 -5.91 21.01 1.89
C GLY A 88 -4.55 20.31 1.94
N THR A 89 -4.38 19.20 1.21
CA THR A 89 -3.11 18.46 1.13
C THR A 89 -2.70 18.19 -0.32
N TYR A 90 -1.46 17.77 -0.52
CA TYR A 90 -0.96 17.31 -1.81
C TYR A 90 -0.06 16.09 -1.62
N ALA A 91 0.01 15.21 -2.63
CA ALA A 91 0.96 14.10 -2.62
C ALA A 91 2.30 14.54 -3.20
N ARG A 92 3.35 14.44 -2.40
CA ARG A 92 4.72 14.66 -2.83
C ARG A 92 5.41 13.34 -3.11
N VAL A 93 5.97 13.19 -4.31
CA VAL A 93 6.92 12.10 -4.58
C VAL A 93 8.27 12.48 -3.96
N GLY A 94 8.60 11.84 -2.85
CA GLY A 94 9.84 12.02 -2.11
C GLY A 94 10.95 11.05 -2.54
N LYS A 95 12.17 11.31 -2.09
CA LYS A 95 13.25 10.30 -2.14
C LYS A 95 13.12 9.38 -0.95
N PHE A 96 13.48 8.11 -1.12
CA PHE A 96 13.69 7.20 0.00
C PHE A 96 14.85 7.74 0.85
N LEU A 97 14.65 7.81 2.16
CA LEU A 97 15.67 8.22 3.12
C LEU A 97 16.12 6.97 3.88
N SER A 98 17.38 6.59 3.70
CA SER A 98 18.08 5.71 4.63
C SER A 98 18.97 6.60 5.49
N ASP A 99 18.76 6.55 6.81
CA ASP A 99 19.62 7.23 7.79
C ASP A 99 21.07 6.73 7.72
#